data_AF-A0A9W7HC35-F1
#
_entry.id   AF-A0A9W7HC35-F1
#
_cell.length_a   1.000
_cell.length_b   1.000
_cell.length_c   1.000
_cell.angle_alpha   90.00
_cell.angle_beta   90.00
_cell.angle_gamma   90.00
#
_symmetry.space_group_name_H-M   'P 1'
#
loop_
_entity.id
_entity.type
_entity.pdbx_description
1 polymer ?
#
loop_
_entity_poly.entity_id
_entity_poly.type
_entity_poly.pdbx_seq_one_letter_code
_entity_poly.pdbx_strand_id
1 'polypeptide(L)'
;MGGNGGEILMLEAAPDTARPWASASTAETLDALPYIDDDYGNPKVKEEVDRLVEEEMRRSIKKPADFLKDLPPLPTFNFQNYPMVGKEFERVRAGRPPVTLDFSSRYQVEPPPLNKRNDETAWKQALQRAQRSLQHQATRLENLELMLKYGPDVWRQNNQRLEGFLARMQKLAQQQNERIETVNRERKFHQQNTAYELNALSAQWNELCVKNIEIHAACAQIENYVEELRREATERGWNLEANLENGALSPSAQQGMLLVIVVFDSNFDAFLSVRATI
;
A
#
# COMPACT_ATOMS: atom_id res chain seq x y z
N MET A 1 -9.48 -46.70 -3.35
CA MET A 1 -8.17 -46.11 -3.67
C MET A 1 -8.46 -44.80 -4.39
N GLY A 2 -8.77 -43.70 -3.70
CA GLY A 2 -7.88 -42.97 -2.80
C GLY A 2 -7.29 -41.78 -3.56
N GLY A 3 -8.14 -40.88 -4.08
CA GLY A 3 -7.73 -39.67 -4.78
C GLY A 3 -7.50 -38.56 -3.76
N ASN A 4 -6.24 -38.36 -3.38
CA ASN A 4 -5.83 -37.31 -2.46
C ASN A 4 -5.46 -36.07 -3.29
N GLY A 5 -6.47 -35.30 -3.71
CA GLY A 5 -6.27 -33.94 -4.20
C GLY A 5 -5.88 -33.09 -3.02
N GLY A 6 -4.61 -32.66 -2.96
CA GLY A 6 -4.15 -31.75 -1.92
C GLY A 6 -4.88 -30.43 -2.06
N GLU A 7 -5.87 -30.18 -1.20
CA GLU A 7 -6.35 -28.84 -0.91
C GLU A 7 -5.15 -28.06 -0.37
N ILE A 8 -4.58 -27.20 -1.22
CA ILE A 8 -3.71 -26.12 -0.78
C ILE A 8 -4.59 -25.25 0.12
N LEU A 9 -4.38 -25.37 1.43
CA LEU A 9 -5.00 -24.52 2.44
C LEU A 9 -4.49 -23.09 2.26
N MET A 10 -5.08 -22.38 1.30
CA MET A 10 -5.01 -20.94 1.21
C MET A 10 -5.67 -20.40 2.47
N LEU A 11 -4.86 -19.85 3.37
CA LEU A 11 -5.37 -19.19 4.56
C LEU A 11 -6.03 -17.88 4.09
N GLU A 12 -7.27 -17.96 3.63
CA GLU A 12 -8.09 -16.77 3.42
C GLU A 12 -8.17 -16.06 4.76
N ALA A 13 -7.52 -14.89 4.85
CA ALA A 13 -7.74 -13.99 5.96
C ALA A 13 -9.25 -13.71 6.02
N ALA A 14 -9.86 -13.98 7.17
CA ALA A 14 -11.28 -13.73 7.38
C ALA A 14 -11.63 -12.31 6.86
N PRO A 15 -12.73 -12.13 6.12
CA PRO A 15 -13.10 -10.82 5.58
C PRO A 15 -13.12 -9.82 6.74
N ASP A 16 -12.25 -8.83 6.63
CA ASP A 16 -11.97 -7.86 7.69
C ASP A 16 -13.21 -6.96 7.85
N THR A 17 -14.21 -7.41 8.62
CA THR A 17 -15.49 -6.71 8.84
C THR A 17 -15.33 -5.34 9.50
N ALA A 18 -14.11 -4.99 9.91
CA ALA A 18 -13.77 -3.74 10.57
C ALA A 18 -13.55 -2.54 9.61
N ARG A 19 -13.54 -2.74 8.29
CA ARG A 19 -13.33 -1.65 7.31
C ARG A 19 -14.43 -1.61 6.24
N PRO A 20 -15.56 -0.93 6.49
CA PRO A 20 -16.60 -0.74 5.46
C PRO A 20 -16.10 0.00 4.20
N TRP A 21 -14.95 0.68 4.28
CA TRP A 21 -14.35 1.43 3.17
C TRP A 21 -13.41 0.60 2.29
N ALA A 22 -13.01 -0.60 2.72
CA ALA A 22 -12.25 -1.52 1.91
C ALA A 22 -13.20 -2.61 1.44
N SER A 23 -13.81 -2.42 0.26
CA SER A 23 -14.57 -3.47 -0.41
C SER A 23 -13.62 -4.61 -0.79
N ALA A 24 -13.39 -5.53 0.15
CA ALA A 24 -12.56 -6.72 -0.07
C ALA A 24 -13.10 -7.61 -1.21
N SER A 25 -14.36 -7.43 -1.62
CA SER A 25 -15.02 -8.19 -2.68
C SER A 25 -14.64 -7.79 -4.11
N THR A 26 -13.79 -6.77 -4.31
CA THR A 26 -13.31 -6.35 -5.65
C THR A 26 -11.80 -6.09 -5.67
N ALA A 27 -11.06 -6.58 -4.68
CA ALA A 27 -9.64 -6.75 -4.89
C ALA A 27 -9.50 -7.91 -5.89
N GLU A 28 -9.33 -7.60 -7.17
CA GLU A 28 -8.60 -8.50 -8.05
C GLU A 28 -7.39 -8.98 -7.25
N THR A 29 -7.19 -10.29 -7.15
CA THR A 29 -6.08 -10.87 -6.41
C THR A 29 -4.80 -10.49 -7.15
N LEU A 30 -4.31 -9.28 -6.90
CA LEU A 30 -3.07 -8.77 -7.44
C LEU A 30 -1.95 -9.49 -6.71
N ASP A 31 -1.35 -10.46 -7.39
CA ASP A 31 -0.21 -11.20 -6.87
C ASP A 31 1.06 -10.38 -7.09
N ALA A 32 1.70 -10.00 -5.99
CA ALA A 32 2.99 -9.34 -5.98
C ALA A 32 3.81 -9.93 -4.83
N LEU A 33 5.07 -10.28 -5.09
CA LEU A 33 5.88 -11.06 -4.16
C LEU A 33 7.16 -10.31 -3.71
N PRO A 34 7.04 -9.19 -2.95
CA PRO A 34 8.18 -8.34 -2.59
C PRO A 34 9.33 -9.00 -1.83
N TYR A 35 9.12 -10.14 -1.16
CA TYR A 35 10.20 -10.83 -0.43
C TYR A 35 11.05 -11.74 -1.31
N ILE A 36 10.63 -12.03 -2.53
CA ILE A 36 11.34 -12.89 -3.49
C ILE A 36 11.71 -12.13 -4.78
N ASP A 37 10.95 -11.08 -5.12
CA ASP A 37 11.22 -10.23 -6.28
C ASP A 37 12.38 -9.27 -5.97
N ASP A 38 13.61 -9.66 -6.32
CA ASP A 38 14.84 -8.89 -6.07
C ASP A 38 14.81 -7.49 -6.74
N ASP A 39 14.07 -7.36 -7.85
CA ASP A 39 13.95 -6.12 -8.62
C ASP A 39 13.09 -5.04 -7.94
N TYR A 40 12.24 -5.42 -6.98
CA TYR A 40 11.36 -4.48 -6.27
C TYR A 40 12.16 -3.40 -5.50
N GLY A 41 13.33 -3.76 -4.98
CA GLY A 41 14.21 -2.85 -4.25
C GLY A 41 15.06 -1.94 -5.15
N ASN A 42 15.09 -2.15 -6.47
CA ASN A 42 15.97 -1.45 -7.39
C ASN A 42 15.40 -0.08 -7.80
N PRO A 43 16.07 1.05 -7.47
CA PRO A 43 15.57 2.38 -7.79
C PRO A 43 15.35 2.61 -9.29
N LYS A 44 16.12 1.95 -10.17
CA LYS A 44 15.98 2.09 -11.62
C LYS A 44 14.68 1.48 -12.15
N VAL A 45 14.28 0.34 -11.59
CA VAL A 45 13.02 -0.32 -11.93
C VAL A 45 11.86 0.56 -11.52
N LYS A 46 11.93 1.17 -10.33
CA LYS A 46 10.92 2.12 -9.87
C LYS A 46 10.78 3.33 -10.80
N GLU A 47 11.90 3.95 -11.20
CA GLU A 47 11.86 5.11 -12.11
C GLU A 47 11.20 4.76 -13.46
N GLU A 48 11.53 3.59 -14.01
CA GLU A 48 10.91 3.10 -15.25
C GLU A 48 9.42 2.82 -15.09
N VAL A 49 9.02 2.17 -13.99
CA VAL A 49 7.60 1.92 -13.67
C VAL A 49 6.84 3.23 -13.48
N ASP A 50 7.40 4.18 -12.74
CA ASP A 50 6.80 5.50 -12.52
C ASP A 50 6.59 6.24 -13.85
N ARG A 51 7.57 6.15 -14.78
CA ARG A 51 7.46 6.71 -16.13
C ARG A 51 6.34 6.06 -16.94
N LEU A 52 6.21 4.73 -16.90
CA LEU A 52 5.15 4.00 -17.60
C LEU A 52 3.77 4.34 -17.04
N VAL A 53 3.66 4.44 -15.71
CA VAL A 53 2.42 4.88 -15.03
C VAL A 53 2.05 6.29 -15.46
N GLU A 54 3.00 7.23 -15.51
CA GLU A 54 2.74 8.60 -15.95
C GLU A 54 2.30 8.65 -17.43
N GLU A 55 2.92 7.84 -18.30
CA GLU A 55 2.52 7.76 -19.69
C GLU A 55 1.09 7.20 -19.85
N GLU A 56 0.73 6.14 -19.11
CA GLU A 56 -0.62 5.61 -19.09
C GLU A 56 -1.62 6.62 -18.51
N MET A 57 -1.25 7.34 -17.44
CA MET A 57 -2.07 8.43 -16.91
C MET A 57 -2.31 9.52 -17.95
N ARG A 58 -1.31 9.85 -18.78
CA ARG A 58 -1.43 10.85 -19.86
C ARG A 58 -2.30 10.35 -21.03
N ARG A 59 -2.20 9.07 -21.38
CA ARG A 59 -2.95 8.45 -22.49
C ARG A 59 -4.40 8.16 -22.11
N SER A 60 -4.65 7.86 -20.83
CA SER A 60 -5.96 7.50 -20.34
C SER A 60 -6.93 8.70 -20.36
N ILE A 61 -8.11 8.48 -20.93
CA ILE A 61 -9.22 9.46 -20.94
C ILE A 61 -10.02 9.37 -19.63
N LYS A 62 -9.87 8.24 -18.90
CA LYS A 62 -10.49 8.01 -17.60
C LYS A 62 -9.76 8.85 -16.55
N LYS A 63 -10.44 9.84 -15.98
CA LYS A 63 -9.91 10.53 -14.80
C LYS A 63 -9.74 9.49 -13.68
N PRO A 64 -8.64 9.54 -12.90
CA PRO A 64 -8.48 8.69 -11.72
C PRO A 64 -9.75 8.79 -10.87
N ALA A 65 -10.26 7.63 -10.42
CA ALA A 65 -11.40 7.61 -9.52
C ALA A 65 -11.13 8.53 -8.32
N ASP A 66 -12.14 9.27 -7.89
CA ASP A 66 -12.01 10.17 -6.73
C ASP A 66 -11.73 9.32 -5.48
N PHE A 67 -10.46 9.25 -5.09
CA PHE A 67 -9.98 8.50 -3.94
C PHE A 67 -10.55 9.03 -2.61
N LEU A 68 -11.20 10.19 -2.62
CA LEU A 68 -11.87 10.77 -1.45
C LEU A 68 -13.36 10.45 -1.38
N LYS A 69 -13.95 9.87 -2.43
CA LYS A 69 -15.39 9.55 -2.49
C LYS A 69 -15.81 8.61 -1.35
N ASP A 70 -14.95 7.68 -1.00
CA ASP A 70 -15.20 6.67 0.03
C ASP A 70 -14.81 7.14 1.44
N LEU A 71 -14.17 8.31 1.54
CA LEU A 71 -13.87 8.93 2.82
C LEU A 71 -15.09 9.73 3.30
N PRO A 72 -15.35 9.74 4.63
CA PRO A 72 -16.36 10.63 5.18
C PRO A 72 -16.00 12.09 4.85
N PRO A 73 -17.00 12.95 4.60
CA PRO A 73 -16.75 14.36 4.35
C PRO A 73 -16.00 14.99 5.52
N LEU A 74 -15.09 15.92 5.21
CA LEU A 74 -14.32 16.61 6.22
C LEU A 74 -15.26 17.24 7.27
N PRO A 75 -15.00 17.05 8.58
CA PRO A 75 -15.78 17.68 9.61
C PRO A 75 -15.78 19.20 9.42
N THR A 76 -16.96 19.81 9.37
CA THR A 76 -17.05 21.28 9.31
C THR A 76 -16.61 21.86 10.65
N PHE A 77 -15.60 22.74 10.62
CA PHE A 77 -15.13 23.46 11.80
C PHE A 77 -16.18 24.51 12.24
N ASN A 78 -17.16 24.05 13.00
CA ASN A 78 -18.14 24.84 13.69
C ASN A 78 -17.56 25.23 15.07
N PHE A 79 -17.29 26.52 15.26
CA PHE A 79 -16.89 27.07 16.56
C PHE A 79 -18.04 27.81 17.27
N GLN A 80 -19.30 27.42 17.02
CA GLN A 80 -20.48 28.11 17.59
C GLN A 80 -20.44 28.14 19.12
N ASN A 81 -20.00 27.04 19.74
CA ASN A 81 -19.87 26.92 21.20
C ASN A 81 -18.62 27.62 21.75
N TYR A 82 -17.66 27.98 20.90
CA TYR A 82 -16.36 28.53 21.29
C TYR A 82 -15.98 29.74 20.43
N PRO A 83 -16.71 30.87 20.56
CA PRO A 83 -16.52 32.04 19.71
C PRO A 83 -15.11 32.64 19.80
N MET A 84 -14.43 32.47 20.94
CA MET A 84 -13.03 32.89 21.10
C MET A 84 -12.07 32.07 20.23
N VAL A 85 -12.27 30.75 20.17
CA VAL A 85 -11.48 29.85 19.33
C VAL A 85 -11.78 30.10 17.86
N GLY A 86 -13.05 30.35 17.50
CA GLY A 86 -13.42 30.72 16.14
C GLY A 86 -12.72 32.01 15.66
N LYS A 87 -12.69 33.06 16.48
CA LYS A 87 -11.96 34.30 16.16
C LYS A 87 -10.46 34.07 15.98
N GLU A 88 -9.87 33.22 16.81
CA GLU A 88 -8.46 32.86 16.74
C GLU A 88 -8.15 32.07 15.47
N PHE A 89 -8.99 31.09 15.15
CA PHE A 89 -8.91 30.30 13.93
C PHE A 89 -8.95 31.19 12.69
N GLU A 90 -9.88 32.15 12.65
CA GLU A 90 -9.98 33.13 11.56
C GLU A 90 -8.73 34.02 11.45
N ARG A 91 -8.17 34.44 12.59
CA ARG A 91 -6.92 35.22 12.61
C ARG A 91 -5.76 34.42 12.02
N VAL A 92 -5.59 33.16 12.44
CA VAL A 92 -4.53 32.27 11.97
C VAL A 92 -4.73 31.94 10.49
N ARG A 93 -5.96 31.67 10.06
CA ARG A 93 -6.33 31.46 8.65
C ARG A 93 -5.99 32.67 7.79
N ALA A 94 -6.17 33.87 8.32
CA ALA A 94 -5.79 35.13 7.67
C ALA A 94 -4.29 35.46 7.79
N GLY A 95 -3.46 34.60 8.39
CA GLY A 95 -2.02 34.80 8.55
C GLY A 95 -1.64 35.99 9.43
N ARG A 96 -2.57 36.50 10.25
CA ARG A 96 -2.29 37.68 11.10
C ARG A 96 -1.50 37.27 12.34
N PRO A 97 -0.46 38.03 12.73
CA PRO A 97 0.33 37.73 13.90
C PRO A 97 -0.52 37.77 15.19
N PRO A 98 -0.16 36.99 16.22
CA PRO A 98 -0.86 37.02 17.49
C PRO A 98 -0.76 38.41 18.14
N VAL A 99 -1.84 38.80 18.83
CA VAL A 99 -1.86 40.07 19.57
C VAL A 99 -0.82 39.99 20.68
N THR A 100 0.12 40.92 20.68
CA THR A 100 1.11 41.02 21.75
C THR A 100 0.42 41.36 23.05
N LEU A 101 0.69 40.57 24.09
CA LEU A 101 0.19 40.88 25.42
C LEU A 101 0.95 42.10 25.94
N ASP A 102 0.24 43.22 26.11
CA ASP A 102 0.83 44.38 26.76
C ASP A 102 0.95 44.11 28.27
N PHE A 103 2.19 43.85 28.71
CA PHE A 103 2.57 43.69 30.11
C PHE A 103 2.84 45.04 30.78
N SER A 104 3.27 46.04 30.01
CA SER A 104 3.64 47.36 30.54
C SER A 104 2.41 48.11 31.05
N SER A 105 1.36 48.27 30.24
CA SER A 105 0.18 49.03 30.68
C SER A 105 -0.71 48.29 31.69
N ARG A 106 -0.58 46.95 31.79
CA ARG A 106 -1.37 46.13 32.71
C ARG A 106 -0.79 46.04 34.11
N TYR A 107 0.53 46.01 34.25
CA TYR A 107 1.18 45.72 35.52
C TYR A 107 2.00 46.89 36.09
N GLN A 108 2.37 47.89 35.28
CA GLN A 108 3.04 49.08 35.80
C GLN A 108 2.00 50.11 36.28
N VAL A 109 2.16 50.54 37.52
CA VAL A 109 1.38 51.64 38.12
C VAL A 109 2.15 52.92 37.90
N GLU A 110 1.92 53.55 36.76
CA GLU A 110 2.54 54.84 36.44
C GLU A 110 1.64 56.01 36.88
N PRO A 111 2.22 57.11 37.36
CA PRO A 111 1.46 58.33 37.59
C PRO A 111 0.90 58.88 36.28
N PRO A 112 -0.12 59.76 36.31
CA PRO A 112 -0.59 60.42 35.11
C PRO A 112 0.57 61.09 34.34
N PRO A 113 0.54 61.08 33.00
CA PRO A 113 1.52 61.77 32.16
C PRO A 113 1.67 63.22 32.61
N LEU A 114 2.87 63.80 32.53
CA LEU A 114 3.13 65.17 33.02
C LEU A 114 2.09 66.19 32.51
N ASN A 115 1.68 66.04 31.25
CA ASN A 115 0.73 66.91 30.55
C ASN A 115 -0.72 66.79 31.07
N LYS A 116 -1.03 65.78 31.89
CA LYS A 116 -2.35 65.48 32.46
C LYS A 116 -2.38 65.51 33.99
N ARG A 117 -1.33 66.02 34.65
CA ARG A 117 -1.27 66.10 36.12
C ARG A 117 -2.18 67.18 36.71
N ASN A 118 -2.64 68.13 35.91
CA ASN A 118 -3.62 69.13 36.35
C ASN A 118 -5.08 68.65 36.18
N ASP A 119 -5.29 67.46 35.60
CA ASP A 119 -6.61 66.87 35.36
C ASP A 119 -6.99 65.91 36.49
N GLU A 120 -8.03 66.25 37.24
CA GLU A 120 -8.56 65.43 38.34
C GLU A 120 -9.01 64.04 37.86
N THR A 121 -9.56 63.94 36.64
CA THR A 121 -10.06 62.68 36.10
C THR A 121 -8.92 61.71 35.79
N ALA A 122 -7.78 62.22 35.32
CA ALA A 122 -6.58 61.43 35.07
C ALA A 122 -6.02 60.84 36.37
N TRP A 123 -6.04 61.61 37.48
CA TRP A 123 -5.66 61.11 38.80
C TRP A 123 -6.62 60.06 39.35
N LYS A 124 -7.94 60.24 39.19
CA LYS A 124 -8.94 59.23 39.58
C LYS A 124 -8.72 57.90 38.85
N GLN A 125 -8.45 57.96 37.54
CA GLN A 125 -8.14 56.76 36.76
C GLN A 125 -6.83 56.09 37.18
N ALA A 126 -5.78 56.87 37.47
CA ALA A 126 -4.51 56.34 37.97
C ALA A 126 -4.67 55.66 39.34
N LEU A 127 -5.45 56.27 40.25
CA LEU A 127 -5.78 55.68 41.55
C LEU A 127 -6.54 54.36 41.39
N GLN A 128 -7.55 54.31 40.51
CA GLN A 128 -8.29 53.08 40.24
C GLN A 128 -7.40 51.98 39.61
N ARG A 129 -6.42 52.34 38.76
CA ARG A 129 -5.42 51.38 38.26
C ARG A 129 -4.53 50.87 39.40
N ALA A 130 -4.05 51.75 40.26
CA ALA A 130 -3.22 51.39 41.41
C ALA A 130 -3.97 50.45 42.38
N GLN A 131 -5.22 50.75 42.69
CA GLN A 131 -6.08 49.89 43.52
C GLN A 131 -6.27 48.49 42.92
N ARG A 132 -6.55 48.41 41.60
CA ARG A 132 -6.65 47.11 40.90
C ARG A 132 -5.34 46.34 40.91
N SER A 133 -4.21 47.03 40.70
CA SER A 133 -2.89 46.42 40.74
C SER A 133 -2.55 45.88 42.13
N LEU A 134 -2.86 46.62 43.19
CA LEU A 134 -2.69 46.17 44.58
C LEU A 134 -3.49 44.90 44.87
N GLN A 135 -4.78 44.88 44.49
CA GLN A 135 -5.62 43.69 44.65
C GLN A 135 -5.08 42.50 43.85
N HIS A 136 -4.62 42.72 42.61
CA HIS A 136 -3.99 41.67 41.82
C HIS A 136 -2.73 41.11 42.48
N GLN A 137 -1.88 41.96 43.08
CA GLN A 137 -0.69 41.50 43.81
C GLN A 137 -1.07 40.72 45.08
N ALA A 138 -2.12 41.13 45.80
CA ALA A 138 -2.62 40.40 46.96
C ALA A 138 -3.08 38.98 46.57
N THR A 139 -3.92 38.85 45.52
CA THR A 139 -4.32 37.54 45.00
C THR A 139 -3.14 36.74 44.47
N ARG A 140 -2.16 37.39 43.85
CA ARG A 140 -0.94 36.72 43.38
C ARG A 140 -0.14 36.14 44.55
N LEU A 141 0.00 36.86 45.66
CA LEU A 141 0.66 36.35 46.87
C LEU A 141 -0.07 35.12 47.41
N GLU A 142 -1.40 35.18 47.56
CA GLU A 142 -2.21 34.04 47.99
C GLU A 142 -2.04 32.83 47.06
N ASN A 143 -2.07 33.04 45.74
CA ASN A 143 -1.83 31.98 44.76
C ASN A 143 -0.41 31.39 44.87
N LEU A 144 0.61 32.22 45.13
CA LEU A 144 1.98 31.78 45.32
C LEU A 144 2.15 30.99 46.62
N GLU A 145 1.46 31.37 47.69
CA GLU A 145 1.44 30.62 48.95
C GLU A 145 0.80 29.24 48.76
N LEU A 146 -0.32 29.17 48.03
CA LEU A 146 -0.95 27.90 47.67
C LEU A 146 -0.03 27.03 46.79
N MET A 147 0.63 27.64 45.79
CA MET A 147 1.56 26.94 44.91
C MET A 147 2.80 26.45 45.67
N LEU A 148 3.33 27.23 46.62
CA LEU A 148 4.46 26.81 47.44
C LEU A 148 4.09 25.63 48.33
N LYS A 149 2.86 25.63 48.87
CA LYS A 149 2.36 24.59 49.77
C LYS A 149 2.01 23.29 49.04
N TYR A 150 1.34 23.36 47.90
CA TYR A 150 0.75 22.18 47.22
C TYR A 150 1.39 21.86 45.86
N GLY A 151 2.13 22.80 45.27
CA GLY A 151 2.71 22.68 43.94
C GLY A 151 3.58 21.43 43.77
N PRO A 152 4.57 21.17 44.65
CA PRO A 152 5.42 19.98 44.54
C PRO A 152 4.64 18.66 44.56
N ASP A 153 3.58 18.56 45.34
CA ASP A 153 2.75 17.35 45.45
C ASP A 153 1.90 17.14 44.20
N VAL A 154 1.24 18.18 43.73
CA VAL A 154 0.44 18.17 42.50
C VAL A 154 1.32 17.84 41.29
N TRP A 155 2.53 18.38 41.23
CA TRP A 155 3.46 18.11 40.12
C TRP A 155 3.98 16.68 40.14
N ARG A 156 4.30 16.14 41.31
CA ARG A 156 4.66 14.72 41.45
C ARG A 156 3.52 13.80 41.00
N GLN A 157 2.28 14.08 41.43
CA GLN A 157 1.12 13.30 41.01
C GLN A 157 0.87 13.41 39.50
N ASN A 158 1.00 14.60 38.92
CA ASN A 158 0.87 14.80 37.49
C ASN A 158 1.94 14.02 36.71
N ASN A 159 3.19 14.04 37.16
CA ASN A 159 4.26 13.25 36.55
C ASN A 159 3.97 11.75 36.62
N GLN A 160 3.53 11.22 37.76
CA GLN A 160 3.11 9.81 37.87
C GLN A 160 1.98 9.45 36.90
N ARG A 161 1.01 10.36 36.71
CA ARG A 161 -0.06 10.16 35.72
C ARG A 161 0.48 10.14 34.30
N LEU A 162 1.44 11.01 33.97
CA LEU A 162 2.09 11.07 32.67
C LEU A 162 2.94 9.82 32.40
N GLU A 163 3.68 9.33 33.39
CA GLU A 163 4.42 8.07 33.32
C GLU A 163 3.48 6.89 33.04
N GLY A 164 2.34 6.84 33.74
CA GLY A 164 1.31 5.82 33.48
C GLY A 164 0.71 5.91 32.07
N PHE A 165 0.52 7.12 31.53
CA PHE A 165 0.07 7.31 30.15
C PHE A 165 1.14 6.87 29.14
N LEU A 166 2.40 7.25 29.35
CA LEU A 166 3.53 6.86 28.52
C LEU A 166 3.67 5.34 28.45
N ALA A 167 3.63 4.65 29.60
CA ALA A 167 3.73 3.20 29.67
C ALA A 167 2.59 2.50 28.89
N ARG A 168 1.36 3.02 28.97
CA ARG A 168 0.23 2.48 28.18
C ARG A 168 0.43 2.68 26.68
N MET A 169 0.87 3.87 26.27
CA MET A 169 1.13 4.17 24.85
C MET A 169 2.27 3.31 24.29
N GLN A 170 3.36 3.15 25.05
CA GLN A 170 4.48 2.27 24.68
C GLN A 170 4.04 0.81 24.54
N LYS A 171 3.24 0.31 25.49
CA LYS A 171 2.68 -1.05 25.43
C LYS A 171 1.80 -1.23 24.18
N LEU A 172 0.95 -0.26 23.86
CA LEU A 172 0.11 -0.32 22.66
C LEU A 172 0.97 -0.32 21.39
N ALA A 173 1.98 0.53 21.31
CA ALA A 173 2.91 0.57 20.17
C ALA A 173 3.64 -0.76 19.99
N GLN A 174 4.13 -1.35 21.08
CA GLN A 174 4.77 -2.67 21.06
C GLN A 174 3.80 -3.75 20.56
N GLN A 175 2.57 -3.80 21.08
CA GLN A 175 1.56 -4.76 20.64
C GLN A 175 1.22 -4.64 19.15
N GLN A 176 1.17 -3.41 18.61
CA GLN A 176 0.97 -3.23 17.18
C GLN A 176 2.19 -3.67 16.37
N ASN A 177 3.41 -3.39 16.84
CA ASN A 177 4.62 -3.85 16.18
C ASN A 177 4.70 -5.38 16.16
N GLU A 178 4.36 -6.06 17.26
CA GLU A 178 4.27 -7.52 17.32
C GLU A 178 3.26 -8.08 16.30
N ARG A 179 2.09 -7.44 16.15
CA ARG A 179 1.10 -7.83 15.13
C ARG A 179 1.63 -7.64 13.71
N ILE A 180 2.30 -6.52 13.44
CA ILE A 180 2.93 -6.23 12.14
C ILE A 180 4.00 -7.30 11.84
N GLU A 181 4.83 -7.64 12.83
CA GLU A 181 5.85 -8.66 12.68
C GLU A 181 5.28 -10.04 12.41
N THR A 182 4.21 -10.45 13.10
CA THR A 182 3.53 -11.72 12.84
C THR A 182 3.06 -11.81 11.39
N VAL A 183 2.33 -10.78 10.92
CA VAL A 183 1.85 -10.72 9.54
C VAL A 183 3.00 -10.73 8.54
N ASN A 184 4.07 -9.99 8.81
CA ASN A 184 5.24 -9.96 7.93
C ASN A 184 5.97 -11.31 7.88
N ARG A 185 6.05 -12.02 9.02
CA ARG A 185 6.64 -13.37 9.08
C ARG A 185 5.81 -14.38 8.29
N GLU A 186 4.49 -14.35 8.46
CA GLU A 186 3.56 -15.19 7.72
C GLU A 186 3.67 -14.92 6.21
N ARG A 187 3.61 -13.66 5.78
CA ARG A 187 3.79 -13.26 4.37
C ARG A 187 5.10 -13.76 3.81
N LYS A 188 6.21 -13.54 4.52
CA LYS A 188 7.53 -14.00 4.09
C LYS A 188 7.57 -15.52 3.92
N PHE A 189 7.02 -16.27 4.89
CA PHE A 189 6.96 -17.72 4.81
C PHE A 189 6.14 -18.20 3.60
N HIS A 190 4.96 -17.62 3.37
CA HIS A 190 4.13 -17.95 2.22
C HIS A 190 4.86 -17.68 0.90
N GLN A 191 5.44 -16.49 0.73
CA GLN A 191 6.16 -16.14 -0.51
C GLN A 191 7.38 -17.02 -0.75
N GLN A 192 8.12 -17.39 0.31
CA GLN A 192 9.25 -18.31 0.18
C GLN A 192 8.83 -19.71 -0.26
N ASN A 193 7.68 -20.21 0.23
CA ASN A 193 7.15 -21.50 -0.24
C ASN A 193 6.69 -21.41 -1.70
N THR A 194 5.96 -20.35 -2.06
CA THR A 194 5.55 -20.10 -3.45
C THR A 194 6.75 -20.00 -4.39
N ALA A 195 7.86 -19.39 -3.96
CA ALA A 195 9.09 -19.35 -4.76
C ALA A 195 9.66 -20.74 -5.07
N TYR A 196 9.55 -21.70 -4.15
CA TYR A 196 9.96 -23.07 -4.43
C TYR A 196 9.10 -23.70 -5.54
N GLU A 197 7.78 -23.50 -5.47
CA GLU A 197 6.85 -23.99 -6.49
C GLU A 197 7.08 -23.31 -7.85
N LEU A 198 7.25 -21.99 -7.87
CA LEU A 198 7.56 -21.22 -9.08
C LEU A 198 8.87 -21.68 -9.73
N ASN A 199 9.90 -21.92 -8.94
CA ASN A 199 11.18 -22.44 -9.46
C ASN A 199 11.04 -23.85 -10.02
N ALA A 200 10.27 -24.73 -9.37
CA ALA A 200 10.00 -26.08 -9.87
C ALA A 200 9.23 -26.05 -11.20
N LEU A 201 8.20 -25.20 -11.30
CA LEU A 201 7.42 -25.02 -12.53
C LEU A 201 8.25 -24.40 -13.65
N SER A 202 9.09 -23.41 -13.34
CA SER A 202 10.02 -22.79 -14.30
C SER A 202 11.03 -23.81 -14.83
N ALA A 203 11.58 -24.67 -13.97
CA ALA A 203 12.48 -25.74 -14.39
C ALA A 203 11.79 -26.75 -15.31
N GLN A 204 10.57 -27.19 -14.97
CA GLN A 204 9.78 -28.09 -15.81
C GLN A 204 9.44 -27.46 -17.16
N TRP A 205 9.06 -26.18 -17.17
CA TRP A 205 8.78 -25.44 -18.39
C TRP A 205 10.01 -25.35 -19.30
N ASN A 206 11.18 -25.02 -18.74
CA ASN A 206 12.43 -24.98 -19.47
C ASN A 206 12.78 -26.36 -20.06
N GLU A 207 12.64 -27.43 -19.27
CA GLU A 207 12.88 -28.81 -19.73
C GLU A 207 11.94 -29.19 -20.89
N LEU A 208 10.65 -28.85 -20.79
CA LEU A 208 9.68 -29.10 -21.85
C LEU A 208 10.02 -28.31 -23.13
N CYS A 209 10.45 -27.05 -23.00
CA CYS A 209 10.88 -26.26 -24.14
C CYS A 209 12.11 -26.87 -24.84
N VAL A 210 13.11 -27.29 -24.06
CA VAL A 210 14.30 -27.95 -24.61
C VAL A 210 13.93 -29.26 -25.30
N LYS A 211 13.11 -30.12 -24.67
CA LYS A 211 12.63 -31.37 -25.28
C LYS A 211 11.86 -31.11 -26.57
N ASN A 212 11.01 -30.09 -26.60
CA ASN A 212 10.27 -29.73 -27.80
C ASN A 212 11.21 -29.31 -28.95
N ILE A 213 12.24 -28.51 -28.65
CA ILE A 213 13.29 -28.14 -29.62
C ILE A 213 14.05 -29.37 -30.11
N GLU A 214 14.43 -30.29 -29.21
CA GLU A 214 15.11 -31.54 -29.57
C GLU A 214 14.25 -32.43 -30.48
N ILE A 215 12.96 -32.56 -30.19
CA ILE A 215 12.00 -33.30 -31.03
C ILE A 215 11.90 -32.65 -32.41
N HIS A 216 11.73 -31.33 -32.48
CA HIS A 216 11.68 -30.63 -33.77
C HIS A 216 12.98 -30.81 -34.58
N ALA A 217 14.14 -30.78 -33.93
CA ALA A 217 15.42 -31.04 -34.58
C ALA A 217 15.53 -32.48 -35.10
N ALA A 218 15.09 -33.47 -34.32
CA ALA A 218 15.08 -34.88 -34.73
C ALA A 218 14.10 -35.14 -35.89
N CYS A 219 12.90 -34.55 -35.84
CA CYS A 219 11.93 -34.59 -36.94
C CYS A 219 12.54 -34.02 -38.22
N ALA A 220 13.17 -32.84 -38.16
CA ALA A 220 13.82 -32.23 -39.31
C ALA A 220 14.96 -33.09 -39.88
N GLN A 221 15.74 -33.77 -39.04
CA GLN A 221 16.78 -34.71 -39.50
C GLN A 221 16.18 -35.91 -40.23
N ILE A 222 15.10 -36.50 -39.70
CA ILE A 222 14.42 -37.64 -40.31
C ILE A 222 13.76 -37.20 -41.63
N GLU A 223 13.12 -36.04 -41.67
CA GLU A 223 12.51 -35.49 -42.88
C GLU A 223 13.56 -35.27 -43.98
N ASN A 224 14.72 -34.69 -43.65
CA ASN A 224 15.83 -34.54 -44.59
C ASN A 224 16.35 -35.89 -45.10
N TYR A 225 16.44 -36.91 -44.24
CA TYR A 225 16.86 -38.25 -44.63
C TYR A 225 15.83 -38.92 -45.55
N VAL A 226 14.53 -38.75 -45.28
CA VAL A 226 13.44 -39.24 -46.14
C VAL A 226 13.47 -38.54 -47.50
N GLU A 227 13.67 -37.23 -47.53
CA GLU A 227 13.84 -36.45 -48.77
C GLU A 227 15.03 -36.95 -49.60
N GLU A 228 16.17 -37.21 -48.96
CA GLU A 228 17.35 -37.77 -49.63
C GLU A 228 17.09 -39.17 -50.22
N LEU A 229 16.45 -40.05 -49.45
CA LEU A 229 16.05 -41.38 -49.95
C LEU A 229 15.04 -41.29 -51.10
N ARG A 230 14.08 -40.35 -51.04
CA ARG A 230 13.16 -40.09 -52.15
C ARG A 230 13.90 -39.62 -53.40
N ARG A 231 14.92 -38.77 -53.25
CA ARG A 231 15.78 -38.34 -54.35
C ARG A 231 16.53 -39.52 -54.97
N GLU A 232 17.21 -40.33 -54.17
CA GLU A 232 17.93 -41.53 -54.66
C GLU A 232 17.00 -42.51 -55.39
N ALA A 233 15.79 -42.73 -54.87
CA ALA A 233 14.83 -43.64 -55.48
C ALA A 233 14.30 -43.10 -56.82
N THR A 234 14.09 -41.79 -56.92
CA THR A 234 13.74 -41.11 -58.17
C THR A 234 14.87 -41.24 -59.20
N GLU A 235 16.12 -41.05 -58.79
CA GLU A 235 17.31 -41.21 -59.65
C GLU A 235 17.50 -42.66 -60.15
N ARG A 236 17.14 -43.66 -59.32
CA ARG A 236 17.17 -45.09 -59.69
C ARG A 236 15.92 -45.54 -60.47
N GLY A 237 14.99 -44.63 -60.78
CA GLY A 237 13.78 -44.91 -61.56
C GLY A 237 12.71 -45.71 -60.81
N TRP A 238 12.76 -45.76 -59.48
CA TRP A 238 11.76 -46.43 -58.66
C TRP A 238 10.58 -45.48 -58.43
N ASN A 239 9.40 -45.84 -58.94
CA ASN A 239 8.19 -45.03 -58.78
C ASN A 239 7.60 -45.23 -57.38
N LEU A 240 7.95 -44.35 -56.43
CA LEU A 240 7.49 -44.46 -55.04
C LEU A 240 5.98 -44.29 -54.86
N GLU A 241 5.28 -43.68 -55.82
CA GLU A 241 3.82 -43.49 -55.74
C GLU A 241 3.03 -44.73 -56.19
N ALA A 242 3.62 -45.60 -57.02
CA ALA A 242 2.93 -46.80 -57.53
C ALA A 242 2.62 -47.85 -56.45
N ASN A 243 3.31 -47.80 -55.31
CA ASN A 243 3.12 -48.74 -54.20
C ASN A 243 2.19 -48.21 -53.08
N LEU A 244 1.80 -46.94 -53.11
CA LEU A 244 0.82 -46.38 -52.14
C LEU A 244 -0.58 -46.95 -52.36
N GLU A 245 -0.93 -47.36 -53.59
CA GLU A 245 -2.23 -47.99 -53.88
C GLU A 245 -2.34 -49.44 -53.35
N ASN A 246 -1.22 -50.12 -53.09
CA ASN A 246 -1.21 -51.52 -52.64
C ASN A 246 -1.06 -51.69 -51.12
N GLY A 247 -0.92 -50.58 -50.38
CA GLY A 247 -0.66 -50.56 -48.94
C GLY A 247 -1.63 -49.69 -48.18
N ALA A 248 -2.94 -49.91 -48.33
CA ALA A 248 -3.94 -49.29 -47.46
C ALA A 248 -3.70 -49.75 -46.00
N LEU A 249 -3.10 -48.86 -45.20
CA LEU A 249 -2.97 -49.04 -43.75
C LEU A 249 -4.36 -49.16 -43.12
N SER A 250 -4.52 -50.12 -42.20
CA SER A 250 -5.80 -50.41 -41.56
C SER A 250 -6.37 -49.19 -40.80
N PRO A 251 -7.70 -49.06 -40.68
CA PRO A 251 -8.36 -47.86 -40.13
C PRO A 251 -7.93 -47.46 -38.71
N SER A 252 -7.35 -48.41 -37.95
CA SER A 252 -6.83 -48.20 -36.60
C SER A 252 -5.59 -47.29 -36.55
N ALA A 253 -4.74 -47.29 -37.59
CA ALA A 253 -3.52 -46.50 -37.61
C ALA A 253 -3.78 -45.02 -37.97
N GLN A 254 -4.79 -44.75 -38.80
CA GLN A 254 -5.22 -43.39 -39.15
C GLN A 254 -5.86 -42.67 -37.95
N GLN A 255 -6.60 -43.41 -37.10
CA GLN A 255 -7.18 -42.84 -35.88
C GLN A 255 -6.14 -42.41 -34.85
N GLY A 256 -5.03 -43.14 -34.71
CA GLY A 256 -3.93 -42.76 -33.82
C GLY A 256 -3.20 -41.50 -34.27
N MET A 257 -2.99 -41.33 -35.58
CA MET A 257 -2.29 -40.16 -36.14
C MET A 257 -3.17 -38.90 -36.09
N LEU A 258 -4.49 -39.03 -36.34
CA LEU A 258 -5.42 -37.91 -36.19
C LEU A 258 -5.59 -37.49 -34.73
N LEU A 259 -5.59 -38.45 -33.78
CA LEU A 259 -5.70 -38.13 -32.36
C LEU A 259 -4.47 -37.37 -31.85
N VAL A 260 -3.27 -37.72 -32.33
CA VAL A 260 -2.04 -36.99 -31.97
C VAL A 260 -2.11 -35.56 -32.50
N ILE A 261 -2.48 -35.36 -33.78
CA ILE A 261 -2.57 -34.01 -34.36
C ILE A 261 -3.64 -33.16 -33.67
N VAL A 262 -4.83 -33.71 -33.38
CA VAL A 262 -5.91 -32.97 -32.69
C VAL A 262 -5.56 -32.67 -31.23
N VAL A 263 -4.82 -33.53 -30.53
CA VAL A 263 -4.34 -33.26 -29.15
C VAL A 263 -3.24 -32.20 -29.13
N PHE A 264 -2.41 -32.12 -30.18
CA PHE A 264 -1.42 -31.06 -30.33
C PHE A 264 -2.06 -29.69 -30.63
N ASP A 265 -3.07 -29.63 -31.51
CA ASP A 265 -3.80 -28.37 -31.78
C ASP A 265 -4.67 -27.91 -30.60
N SER A 266 -5.37 -28.83 -29.93
CA SER A 266 -6.22 -28.47 -28.77
C SER A 266 -5.40 -27.95 -27.58
N ASN A 267 -4.18 -28.45 -27.38
CA ASN A 267 -3.27 -27.93 -26.35
C ASN A 267 -2.64 -26.60 -26.73
N PHE A 268 -2.50 -26.29 -28.02
CA PHE A 268 -2.02 -24.99 -28.50
C PHE A 268 -3.08 -23.90 -28.36
N ASP A 269 -4.35 -24.20 -28.69
CA ASP A 269 -5.48 -23.27 -28.52
C ASP A 269 -5.82 -23.03 -27.03
N ALA A 270 -5.68 -24.05 -26.17
CA ALA A 270 -5.80 -23.86 -24.72
C ALA A 270 -4.70 -22.93 -24.17
N PHE A 271 -3.49 -22.98 -24.73
CA PHE A 271 -2.37 -22.11 -24.36
C PHE A 271 -2.57 -20.65 -24.81
N LEU A 272 -3.20 -20.42 -25.95
CA LEU A 272 -3.54 -19.07 -26.43
C LEU A 272 -4.71 -18.45 -25.62
N SER A 273 -5.68 -19.26 -25.19
CA SER A 273 -6.80 -18.77 -24.37
C SER A 273 -6.37 -18.34 -22.96
N VAL A 274 -5.35 -18.98 -22.37
CA VAL A 274 -4.80 -18.57 -21.06
C VAL A 274 -4.01 -17.26 -21.17
N ARG A 275 -3.37 -17.00 -22.31
CA ARG A 275 -2.65 -15.75 -22.59
C ARG A 275 -3.56 -14.55 -22.87
N ALA A 276 -4.85 -14.77 -23.11
CA ALA A 276 -5.85 -13.71 -23.30
C ALA A 276 -6.63 -13.36 -22.02
N THR A 277 -6.38 -14.07 -20.91
CA THR A 277 -7.08 -13.87 -19.62
C THR A 277 -6.13 -13.52 -18.46
N ILE A 278 -4.87 -13.18 -18.77
CA ILE A 278 -3.90 -12.55 -17.86
C ILE A 278 -3.46 -11.24 -18.51
#